data_AF-A0A6G7Z7B4-F1
#
_entry.id   AF-A0A6G7Z7B4-F1
#
_cell.length_a   1.000
_cell.length_b   1.000
_cell.length_c   1.000
_cell.angle_alpha   90.00
_cell.angle_beta   90.00
_cell.angle_gamma   90.00
#
_symmetry.space_group_name_H-M   'P 1'
#
loop_
_entity.id
_entity.type
_entity.pdbx_description
1 polymer ?
#
loop_
_entity_poly.entity_id
_entity_poly.type
_entity_poly.pdbx_seq_one_letter_code
_entity_poly.pdbx_strand_id
1 'polypeptide(L)'
;MSLVPARSRISYGATTQVKVRVVGATAAPSGTVGIYDGSRRIASARLVVSGSTGRATVRLPKNLAVGTHSLRAVYSGSRTTVAGRSATVRLVVAKARPSMSASVRSNWLVVRVAAPGLPTSSYVTVKVKGRTIGRAKVVKGVAKIRLTSLPAGKHTLSVRLPSSRNVAERTIMVKVKVTKRPTVVRVR
;
A
#
# COMPACT_ATOMS: atom_id res chain seq x y z
N MET A 1 17.99 -18.95 -18.63
CA MET A 1 17.11 -17.77 -18.50
C MET A 1 17.05 -17.34 -17.04
N SER A 2 17.02 -16.04 -16.73
CA SER A 2 16.92 -15.54 -15.35
C SER A 2 15.83 -14.47 -15.20
N LEU A 3 15.31 -14.39 -13.97
CA LEU A 3 14.35 -13.39 -13.51
C LEU A 3 14.89 -12.81 -12.20
N VAL A 4 15.04 -11.48 -12.14
CA VAL A 4 15.55 -10.79 -10.96
C VAL A 4 14.59 -9.66 -10.62
N PRO A 5 13.91 -9.70 -9.46
CA PRO A 5 13.09 -8.58 -9.02
C PRO A 5 13.98 -7.41 -8.56
N ALA A 6 13.57 -6.17 -8.83
CA ALA A 6 14.29 -5.00 -8.35
C ALA A 6 14.32 -4.92 -6.81
N ARG A 7 13.29 -5.49 -6.16
CA ARG A 7 13.18 -5.65 -4.71
C ARG A 7 12.47 -6.96 -4.41
N SER A 8 12.94 -7.70 -3.42
CA SER A 8 12.27 -8.92 -2.92
C SER A 8 11.11 -8.64 -1.98
N ARG A 9 10.98 -7.39 -1.49
CA ARG A 9 9.89 -6.93 -0.63
C ARG A 9 9.43 -5.54 -1.02
N ILE A 10 8.11 -5.37 -1.14
CA ILE A 10 7.46 -4.09 -1.43
C ILE A 10 6.25 -3.88 -0.51
N SER A 11 5.76 -2.64 -0.41
CA SER A 11 4.46 -2.34 0.20
C SER A 11 3.36 -2.37 -0.86
N TYR A 12 2.13 -2.71 -0.45
CA TYR A 12 0.96 -2.66 -1.31
C TYR A 12 0.82 -1.29 -1.99
N GLY A 13 0.50 -1.29 -3.29
CA GLY A 13 0.39 -0.07 -4.10
C GLY A 13 1.72 0.52 -4.60
N ALA A 14 2.86 -0.01 -4.15
CA ALA A 14 4.16 0.44 -4.65
C ALA A 14 4.41 -0.02 -6.10
N THR A 15 5.08 0.82 -6.88
CA THR A 15 5.61 0.43 -8.20
C THR A 15 6.85 -0.44 -8.03
N THR A 16 6.90 -1.57 -8.73
CA THR A 16 8.11 -2.38 -8.84
C THR A 16 8.25 -2.94 -10.24
N GLN A 17 9.44 -3.48 -10.52
CA GLN A 17 9.78 -4.09 -11.79
C GLN A 17 10.64 -5.33 -11.59
N VAL A 18 10.65 -6.19 -12.60
CA VAL A 18 11.52 -7.35 -12.69
C VAL A 18 12.36 -7.25 -13.96
N LYS A 19 13.63 -7.66 -13.87
CA LYS A 19 14.53 -7.77 -15.01
C LYS A 19 14.57 -9.23 -15.45
N VAL A 20 14.35 -9.44 -16.73
CA VAL A 20 14.46 -10.76 -17.39
C VAL A 20 15.69 -10.76 -18.27
N ARG A 21 16.43 -11.88 -18.24
CA ARG A 21 17.45 -12.20 -19.24
C ARG A 21 17.18 -13.56 -19.87
N VAL A 22 17.09 -13.59 -21.18
CA VAL A 22 17.00 -14.80 -22.01
C VAL A 22 18.28 -14.88 -22.82
N VAL A 23 18.90 -16.05 -22.88
CA VAL A 23 20.10 -16.31 -23.68
C VAL A 23 19.73 -17.43 -24.62
N GLY A 24 19.84 -17.19 -25.93
CA GLY A 24 19.77 -18.25 -26.92
C GLY A 24 21.13 -18.89 -27.08
N ALA A 25 21.16 -20.20 -27.31
CA ALA A 25 22.42 -20.94 -27.47
C ALA A 25 23.14 -20.55 -28.77
N THR A 26 22.38 -20.49 -29.88
CA THR A 26 22.91 -20.26 -31.23
C THR A 26 22.24 -19.09 -31.95
N ALA A 27 21.12 -18.58 -31.44
CA ALA A 27 20.34 -17.52 -32.09
C ALA A 27 19.81 -16.49 -31.07
N ALA A 28 19.49 -15.31 -31.59
CA ALA A 28 18.98 -14.19 -30.83
C ALA A 28 17.53 -14.47 -30.34
N PRO A 29 17.24 -14.47 -29.02
CA PRO A 29 15.90 -14.77 -28.51
C PRO A 29 14.97 -13.56 -28.71
N SER A 30 14.17 -13.59 -29.77
CA SER A 30 13.19 -12.57 -30.14
C SER A 30 11.78 -12.91 -29.63
N GLY A 31 10.90 -11.91 -29.52
CA GLY A 31 9.51 -12.11 -29.07
C GLY A 31 9.27 -11.62 -27.65
N THR A 32 8.43 -12.31 -26.88
CA THR A 32 7.93 -11.80 -25.60
C THR A 32 8.20 -12.74 -24.44
N VAL A 33 8.40 -12.16 -23.26
CA VAL A 33 8.40 -12.87 -21.98
C VAL A 33 7.13 -12.55 -21.20
N GLY A 34 6.48 -13.59 -20.67
CA GLY A 34 5.40 -13.46 -19.69
C GLY A 34 5.93 -13.63 -18.27
N ILE A 35 5.45 -12.81 -17.34
CA ILE A 35 5.68 -12.97 -15.91
C ILE A 35 4.45 -13.58 -15.27
N TYR A 36 4.64 -14.65 -14.53
CA TYR A 36 3.61 -15.43 -13.87
C TYR A 36 3.77 -15.36 -12.37
N ASP A 37 2.65 -15.29 -11.65
CA ASP A 37 2.54 -15.56 -10.22
C ASP A 37 1.75 -16.86 -10.05
N GLY A 38 2.44 -17.93 -9.67
CA GLY A 38 1.91 -19.28 -9.78
C GLY A 38 1.52 -19.64 -11.23
N SER A 39 0.24 -19.93 -11.48
CA SER A 39 -0.29 -20.22 -12.81
C SER A 39 -0.79 -18.98 -13.56
N ARG A 40 -1.00 -17.85 -12.87
CA ARG A 40 -1.59 -16.64 -13.45
C ARG A 40 -0.52 -15.75 -14.09
N ARG A 41 -0.69 -15.39 -15.36
CA ARG A 41 0.13 -14.35 -16.00
C ARG A 41 -0.27 -12.98 -15.45
N ILE A 42 0.70 -12.23 -14.92
CA ILE A 42 0.48 -10.92 -14.29
C ILE A 42 1.06 -9.75 -15.10
N ALA A 43 2.03 -10.02 -15.97
CA ALA A 43 2.63 -9.02 -16.84
C ALA A 43 3.34 -9.67 -18.04
N SER A 44 3.74 -8.86 -19.02
CA SER A 44 4.62 -9.29 -20.09
C SER A 44 5.34 -8.12 -20.73
N ALA A 45 6.45 -8.41 -21.41
CA ALA A 45 7.15 -7.43 -22.22
C ALA A 45 7.82 -8.09 -23.42
N ARG A 46 8.09 -7.30 -24.46
CA ARG A 46 8.93 -7.70 -25.59
C ARG A 46 10.40 -7.71 -25.15
N LEU A 47 11.16 -8.68 -25.64
CA LEU A 47 12.61 -8.72 -25.46
C LEU A 47 13.27 -7.69 -26.38
N VAL A 48 14.21 -6.94 -25.81
CA VAL A 48 15.20 -6.14 -26.53
C VAL A 48 16.43 -7.01 -26.67
N VAL A 49 16.88 -7.23 -27.91
CA VAL A 49 17.87 -8.25 -28.23
C VAL A 49 19.18 -7.61 -28.65
N SER A 50 20.28 -8.12 -28.12
CA SER A 50 21.65 -7.74 -28.47
C SER A 50 22.50 -9.00 -28.56
N GLY A 51 22.92 -9.36 -29.78
CA GLY A 51 23.55 -10.65 -30.06
C GLY A 51 22.66 -11.83 -29.64
N SER A 52 23.23 -12.81 -28.93
CA SER A 52 22.51 -13.98 -28.42
C SER A 52 21.71 -13.73 -27.13
N THR A 53 21.65 -12.49 -26.64
CA THR A 53 20.98 -12.15 -25.37
C THR A 53 19.77 -11.23 -25.59
N GLY A 54 18.62 -11.65 -25.07
CA GLY A 54 17.40 -10.84 -24.96
C GLY A 54 17.20 -10.37 -23.52
N ARG A 55 16.82 -9.11 -23.34
CA ARG A 55 16.53 -8.50 -22.03
C ARG A 55 15.17 -7.82 -22.04
N ALA A 56 14.50 -7.83 -20.89
CA ALA A 56 13.29 -7.04 -20.69
C ALA A 56 13.22 -6.51 -19.25
N THR A 57 12.72 -5.30 -19.11
CA THR A 57 12.31 -4.74 -17.82
C THR A 57 10.79 -4.71 -17.78
N VAL A 58 10.19 -5.49 -16.89
CA VAL A 58 8.74 -5.66 -16.81
C VAL A 58 8.22 -5.02 -15.54
N ARG A 59 7.32 -4.05 -15.66
CA ARG A 59 6.62 -3.45 -14.51
C ARG A 59 5.57 -4.44 -13.99
N LEU A 60 5.54 -4.65 -12.69
CA LEU A 60 4.52 -5.49 -12.06
C LEU A 60 3.26 -4.67 -11.72
N PRO A 61 2.07 -5.31 -11.64
CA PRO A 61 0.85 -4.65 -11.21
C PRO A 61 0.98 -4.08 -9.79
N LYS A 62 0.42 -2.89 -9.55
CA LYS A 62 0.43 -2.25 -8.20
C LYS A 62 -0.57 -2.89 -7.22
N ASN A 63 -1.53 -3.66 -7.74
CA ASN A 63 -2.63 -4.28 -7.01
C ASN A 63 -2.38 -5.75 -6.66
N LEU A 64 -1.11 -6.21 -6.68
CA LEU A 64 -0.75 -7.51 -6.13
C LEU A 64 -1.24 -7.59 -4.67
N ALA A 65 -1.90 -8.70 -4.33
CA ALA A 65 -2.45 -8.89 -3.00
C ALA A 65 -1.35 -8.87 -1.93
N VAL A 66 -1.66 -8.48 -0.70
CA VAL A 66 -0.71 -8.63 0.41
C VAL A 66 -0.45 -10.12 0.64
N GLY A 67 0.81 -10.51 0.64
CA GLY A 67 1.23 -11.91 0.74
C GLY A 67 2.58 -12.19 0.11
N THR A 68 2.90 -13.48 -0.01
CA THR A 68 4.10 -13.96 -0.71
C THR A 68 3.70 -14.47 -2.09
N HIS A 69 4.36 -13.94 -3.12
CA HIS A 69 4.16 -14.29 -4.53
C HIS A 69 5.34 -15.12 -5.02
N SER A 70 5.03 -16.13 -5.84
CA SER A 70 6.01 -17.03 -6.46
C SER A 70 6.10 -16.70 -7.94
N LEU A 71 7.06 -15.85 -8.29
CA LEU A 71 7.18 -15.31 -9.63
C LEU A 71 8.07 -16.19 -10.51
N ARG A 72 7.62 -16.50 -11.73
CA ARG A 72 8.47 -17.05 -12.79
C ARG A 72 8.32 -16.26 -14.08
N ALA A 73 9.38 -16.25 -14.87
CA ALA A 73 9.34 -15.73 -16.22
C ALA A 73 9.26 -16.90 -17.21
N VAL A 74 8.41 -16.76 -18.22
CA VAL A 74 8.17 -17.76 -19.28
C VAL A 74 8.40 -17.09 -20.62
N TYR A 75 9.36 -17.60 -21.35
CA TYR A 75 9.62 -17.25 -22.74
C TYR A 75 9.02 -18.35 -23.62
N SER A 76 8.18 -17.96 -24.58
CA SER A 76 7.46 -18.90 -25.46
C SER A 76 8.34 -19.54 -26.54
N GLY A 77 9.57 -19.07 -26.70
CA GLY A 77 10.38 -19.39 -27.87
C GLY A 77 10.08 -18.47 -29.05
N SER A 78 10.85 -18.67 -30.10
CA SER A 78 10.68 -18.05 -31.42
C SER A 78 10.95 -19.10 -32.51
N ARG A 79 10.86 -18.71 -33.78
CA ARG A 79 11.22 -19.59 -34.91
C ARG A 79 12.65 -20.15 -34.83
N THR A 80 13.55 -19.47 -34.12
CA THR A 80 14.99 -19.81 -34.04
C THR A 80 15.47 -20.11 -32.62
N THR A 81 14.59 -20.01 -31.61
CA THR A 81 14.98 -20.26 -30.22
C THR A 81 13.89 -21.03 -29.47
N VAL A 82 14.30 -21.97 -28.63
CA VAL A 82 13.38 -22.80 -27.86
C VAL A 82 12.70 -22.02 -26.73
N ALA A 83 11.52 -22.49 -26.33
CA ALA A 83 10.84 -21.98 -25.14
C ALA A 83 11.66 -22.24 -23.88
N GLY A 84 11.49 -21.39 -22.86
CA GLY A 84 12.24 -21.50 -21.61
C GLY A 84 11.51 -20.87 -20.43
N ARG A 85 11.89 -21.31 -19.23
CA ARG A 85 11.36 -20.78 -17.96
C ARG A 85 12.52 -20.41 -17.05
N SER A 86 12.35 -19.35 -16.26
CA SER A 86 13.29 -19.03 -15.18
C SER A 86 13.03 -19.92 -13.96
N ALA A 87 14.01 -19.97 -13.05
CA ALA A 87 13.73 -20.35 -11.67
C ALA A 87 12.66 -19.44 -11.05
N THR A 88 11.97 -19.95 -10.03
CA THR A 88 10.98 -19.19 -9.26
C THR A 88 11.68 -18.25 -8.30
N VAL A 89 11.24 -17.00 -8.25
CA VAL A 89 11.71 -15.98 -7.29
C VAL A 89 10.57 -15.54 -6.39
N ARG A 90 10.86 -15.30 -5.11
CA ARG A 90 9.86 -14.83 -4.14
C ARG A 90 9.78 -13.31 -4.13
N LEU A 91 8.56 -12.79 -4.15
CA LEU A 91 8.25 -11.38 -3.90
C LEU A 91 7.27 -11.28 -2.74
N VAL A 92 7.62 -10.53 -1.70
CA VAL A 92 6.72 -10.29 -0.57
C VAL A 92 6.06 -8.92 -0.72
N VAL A 93 4.73 -8.89 -0.73
CA VAL A 93 3.92 -7.68 -0.68
C VAL A 93 3.42 -7.49 0.75
N ALA A 94 3.98 -6.53 1.46
CA ALA A 94 3.55 -6.15 2.80
C ALA A 94 2.39 -5.15 2.76
N LYS A 95 1.61 -5.05 3.84
CA LYS A 95 0.58 -4.02 3.98
C LYS A 95 1.19 -2.62 3.81
N ALA A 96 0.46 -1.71 3.17
CA ALA A 96 0.84 -0.31 3.06
C ALA A 96 0.85 0.35 4.44
N ARG A 97 1.86 1.17 4.70
CA ARG A 97 1.91 2.01 5.91
C ARG A 97 1.09 3.28 5.64
N PRO A 98 -0.04 3.50 6.34
CA PRO A 98 -0.83 4.71 6.14
C PRO A 98 -0.09 5.94 6.70
N SER A 99 -0.25 7.09 6.05
CA SER A 99 0.03 8.39 6.67
C SER A 99 -1.23 8.89 7.38
N MET A 100 -1.06 9.42 8.58
CA MET A 100 -2.14 9.99 9.37
C MET A 100 -1.70 11.30 9.98
N SER A 101 -2.58 12.30 9.91
CA SER A 101 -2.46 13.55 10.66
C SER A 101 -3.80 13.92 11.24
N ALA A 102 -3.80 14.68 12.33
CA ALA A 102 -5.01 15.11 12.97
C ALA A 102 -4.85 16.52 13.53
N SER A 103 -5.94 17.28 13.46
CA SER A 103 -6.01 18.66 13.96
C SER A 103 -7.35 18.91 14.62
N VAL A 104 -7.37 19.72 15.67
CA VAL A 104 -8.62 20.18 16.27
C VAL A 104 -8.96 21.56 15.73
N ARG A 105 -10.22 21.72 15.31
CA ARG A 105 -10.78 22.99 14.84
C ARG A 105 -12.11 23.20 15.54
N SER A 106 -12.18 24.20 16.42
CA SER A 106 -13.33 24.41 17.30
C SER A 106 -13.62 23.14 18.12
N ASN A 107 -14.80 22.53 17.96
CA ASN A 107 -15.21 21.28 18.60
C ASN A 107 -15.06 20.03 17.72
N TRP A 108 -14.37 20.12 16.59
CA TRP A 108 -14.13 18.99 15.68
C TRP A 108 -12.68 18.54 15.69
N LEU A 109 -12.46 17.23 15.79
CA LEU A 109 -11.22 16.58 15.40
C LEU A 109 -11.32 16.20 13.92
N VAL A 110 -10.45 16.79 13.11
CA VAL A 110 -10.29 16.46 11.69
C VAL A 110 -9.06 15.59 11.52
N VAL A 111 -9.27 14.35 11.10
CA VAL A 111 -8.21 13.36 10.84
C VAL A 111 -8.09 13.18 9.34
N ARG A 112 -6.87 13.33 8.82
CA ARG A 112 -6.53 13.02 7.43
C ARG A 112 -5.77 11.70 7.40
N VAL A 113 -6.16 10.83 6.48
CA VAL A 113 -5.62 9.48 6.30
C VAL A 113 -5.35 9.28 4.82
N ALA A 114 -4.13 8.88 4.47
CA ALA A 114 -3.79 8.47 3.11
C ALA A 114 -3.04 7.15 3.12
N ALA A 115 -3.51 6.19 2.33
CA ALA A 115 -2.86 4.90 2.14
C ALA A 115 -3.32 4.27 0.82
N PRO A 116 -2.42 3.66 0.03
CA PRO A 116 -2.82 2.82 -1.08
C PRO A 116 -3.71 1.66 -0.62
N GLY A 117 -4.85 1.46 -1.28
CA GLY A 117 -5.77 0.36 -0.96
C GLY A 117 -6.59 0.56 0.30
N LEU A 118 -6.77 1.80 0.78
CA LEU A 118 -7.64 2.10 1.91
C LEU A 118 -9.10 1.72 1.59
N PRO A 119 -9.74 0.81 2.35
CA PRO A 119 -11.13 0.44 2.11
C PRO A 119 -12.08 1.63 2.26
N THR A 120 -13.15 1.68 1.46
CA THR A 120 -14.20 2.72 1.57
C THR A 120 -15.01 2.65 2.86
N SER A 121 -15.01 1.47 3.52
CA SER A 121 -15.61 1.24 4.84
C SER A 121 -14.69 1.61 6.01
N SER A 122 -13.49 2.16 5.74
CA SER A 122 -12.52 2.50 6.77
C SER A 122 -13.06 3.53 7.76
N TYR A 123 -12.66 3.40 9.01
CA TYR A 123 -13.02 4.32 10.09
C TYR A 123 -11.83 4.56 11.00
N VAL A 124 -11.82 5.70 11.66
CA VAL A 124 -10.91 5.99 12.77
C VAL A 124 -11.67 5.94 14.08
N THR A 125 -11.01 5.43 15.11
CA THR A 125 -11.50 5.41 16.49
C THR A 125 -10.65 6.37 17.32
N VAL A 126 -11.30 7.21 18.10
CA VAL A 126 -10.64 8.17 18.99
C VAL A 126 -10.85 7.72 20.43
N LYS A 127 -9.78 7.58 21.19
CA LYS A 127 -9.78 7.20 22.60
C LYS A 127 -9.12 8.27 23.47
N VAL A 128 -9.58 8.40 24.70
CA VAL A 128 -8.95 9.20 25.76
C VAL A 128 -8.79 8.33 26.99
N LYS A 129 -7.56 8.19 27.50
CA LYS A 129 -7.23 7.29 28.62
C LYS A 129 -7.84 5.89 28.44
N GLY A 130 -7.79 5.34 27.22
CA GLY A 130 -8.32 4.02 26.87
C GLY A 130 -9.82 3.97 26.52
N ARG A 131 -10.64 4.95 26.93
CA ARG A 131 -12.08 5.01 26.62
C ARG A 131 -12.34 5.59 25.24
N THR A 132 -13.16 4.91 24.42
CA THR A 132 -13.59 5.42 23.11
C THR A 132 -14.51 6.63 23.29
N ILE A 133 -14.14 7.76 22.70
CA ILE A 133 -14.92 9.00 22.73
C ILE A 133 -15.61 9.30 21.39
N GLY A 134 -15.22 8.61 20.32
CA GLY A 134 -15.83 8.80 19.01
C GLY A 134 -15.26 7.89 17.95
N ARG A 135 -16.05 7.73 16.88
CA ARG A 135 -15.70 6.98 15.68
C ARG A 135 -16.21 7.74 14.47
N ALA A 136 -15.42 7.79 13.41
CA ALA A 136 -15.85 8.39 12.15
C ALA A 136 -15.34 7.60 10.96
N LYS A 137 -16.19 7.49 9.92
CA LYS A 137 -15.80 6.95 8.62
C LYS A 137 -14.77 7.87 7.96
N VAL A 138 -13.81 7.28 7.26
CA VAL A 138 -12.85 8.00 6.43
C VAL A 138 -13.44 8.12 5.03
N VAL A 139 -13.88 9.31 4.66
CA VAL A 139 -14.45 9.61 3.35
C VAL A 139 -13.47 10.51 2.60
N LYS A 140 -13.05 10.10 1.39
CA LYS A 140 -12.04 10.81 0.58
C LYS A 140 -10.77 11.18 1.40
N GLY A 141 -10.32 10.25 2.25
CA GLY A 141 -9.14 10.43 3.10
C GLY A 141 -9.35 11.34 4.32
N VAL A 142 -10.58 11.73 4.66
CA VAL A 142 -10.88 12.59 5.80
C VAL A 142 -11.92 11.95 6.71
N ALA A 143 -11.68 11.99 8.02
CA ALA A 143 -12.65 11.66 9.05
C ALA A 143 -12.84 12.85 10.00
N LYS A 144 -14.09 13.20 10.29
CA LYS A 144 -14.45 14.28 11.20
C LYS A 144 -15.17 13.70 12.41
N ILE A 145 -14.65 13.97 13.62
CA ILE A 145 -15.22 13.51 14.88
C ILE A 145 -15.57 14.73 15.72
N ARG A 146 -16.81 14.81 16.22
CA ARG A 146 -17.21 15.87 17.14
C ARG A 146 -16.74 15.51 18.55
N LEU A 147 -16.05 16.44 19.22
CA LEU A 147 -15.54 16.28 20.58
C LEU A 147 -16.56 16.80 21.60
N THR A 148 -17.72 16.14 21.70
CA THR A 148 -18.87 16.64 22.48
C THR A 148 -18.74 16.51 23.99
N SER A 149 -17.83 15.68 24.51
CA SER A 149 -17.78 15.33 25.93
C SER A 149 -16.38 15.41 26.55
N LEU A 150 -15.49 16.26 26.02
CA LEU A 150 -14.18 16.47 26.65
C LEU A 150 -14.29 17.55 27.72
N PRO A 151 -14.03 17.24 29.01
CA PRO A 151 -13.95 18.25 30.06
C PRO A 151 -12.94 19.34 29.70
N ALA A 152 -13.09 20.53 30.26
CA ALA A 152 -12.04 21.55 30.16
C ALA A 152 -10.73 21.02 30.74
N GLY A 153 -9.61 21.28 30.07
CA GLY A 153 -8.31 20.77 30.45
C GLY A 153 -7.47 20.30 29.27
N LYS A 154 -6.27 19.78 29.59
CA LYS A 154 -5.36 19.16 28.62
C LYS A 154 -5.71 17.68 28.49
N HIS A 155 -5.90 17.21 27.26
CA HIS A 155 -6.16 15.80 26.95
C HIS A 155 -5.20 15.32 25.87
N THR A 156 -4.84 14.04 25.95
CA THR A 156 -4.13 13.35 24.88
C THR A 156 -5.08 12.36 24.23
N LEU A 157 -5.45 12.63 22.97
CA LEU A 157 -6.31 11.77 22.18
C LEU A 157 -5.47 10.72 21.46
N SER A 158 -5.86 9.46 21.57
CA SER A 158 -5.33 8.35 20.77
C SER A 158 -6.24 8.14 19.57
N VAL A 159 -5.75 8.44 18.36
CA VAL A 159 -6.50 8.29 17.11
C VAL A 159 -5.97 7.05 16.39
N ARG A 160 -6.79 6.00 16.30
CA ARG A 160 -6.43 4.72 15.70
C ARG A 160 -7.20 4.46 14.42
N LEU A 161 -6.46 4.17 13.35
CA LEU A 161 -6.92 3.48 12.16
C LEU A 161 -6.64 1.97 12.34
N PRO A 162 -7.67 1.11 12.37
CA PRO A 162 -7.48 -0.34 12.41
C PRO A 162 -6.78 -0.88 11.15
N SER A 163 -6.16 -2.05 11.26
CA SER A 163 -5.60 -2.74 10.11
C SER A 163 -6.72 -3.23 9.18
N SER A 164 -6.40 -3.34 7.90
CA SER A 164 -7.26 -3.93 6.86
C SER A 164 -6.44 -4.91 6.01
N ARG A 165 -7.05 -5.50 4.98
CA ARG A 165 -6.36 -6.40 4.05
C ARG A 165 -5.07 -5.79 3.47
N ASN A 166 -5.14 -4.52 3.05
CA ASN A 166 -4.07 -3.85 2.32
C ASN A 166 -3.32 -2.80 3.13
N VAL A 167 -3.90 -2.28 4.21
CA VAL A 167 -3.35 -1.17 4.99
C VAL A 167 -3.05 -1.63 6.42
N ALA A 168 -1.84 -1.35 6.88
CA ALA A 168 -1.43 -1.63 8.26
C ALA A 168 -2.20 -0.75 9.25
N GLU A 169 -2.36 -1.21 10.48
CA GLU A 169 -2.90 -0.34 11.52
C GLU A 169 -1.98 0.85 11.78
N ARG A 170 -2.56 1.94 12.26
CA ARG A 170 -1.80 3.13 12.65
C ARG A 170 -2.51 3.86 13.76
N THR A 171 -1.74 4.26 14.76
CA THR A 171 -2.21 5.11 15.85
C THR A 171 -1.34 6.35 15.91
N ILE A 172 -1.97 7.51 16.10
CA ILE A 172 -1.30 8.77 16.38
C ILE A 172 -1.85 9.38 17.67
N MET A 173 -1.01 10.15 18.37
CA MET A 173 -1.40 10.86 19.58
C MET A 173 -1.56 12.34 19.28
N VAL A 174 -2.67 12.93 19.72
CA VAL A 174 -3.01 14.34 19.49
C VAL A 174 -3.23 15.01 20.83
N LYS A 175 -2.42 16.01 21.16
CA LYS A 175 -2.62 16.82 22.36
C LYS A 175 -3.66 17.90 22.07
N VAL A 176 -4.66 18.04 22.95
CA VAL A 176 -5.73 19.02 22.81
C VAL A 176 -5.92 19.75 24.13
N LYS A 177 -6.16 21.06 24.07
CA LYS A 177 -6.51 21.89 25.22
C LYS A 177 -7.93 22.38 25.02
N VAL A 178 -8.83 21.97 25.90
CA VAL A 178 -10.22 22.43 25.91
C VAL A 178 -10.33 23.53 26.95
N THR A 179 -10.69 24.74 26.51
CA THR A 179 -10.98 25.87 27.39
C THR A 179 -12.47 25.90 27.71
N LYS A 180 -12.85 26.26 28.95
CA LYS A 180 -14.26 26.53 29.28
C LYS A 180 -14.76 27.68 28.40
N ARG A 181 -16.01 27.63 27.93
CA ARG A 181 -16.68 28.85 27.48
C ARG A 181 -16.83 29.78 28.70
N PRO A 182 -16.57 31.09 28.59
CA PRO A 182 -16.95 32.01 29.65
C PRO A 182 -18.46 31.92 29.85
N THR A 183 -18.89 31.62 31.08
CA THR A 183 -20.30 31.62 31.43
C THR A 183 -20.73 33.07 31.56
N VAL A 184 -21.64 33.55 30.70
CA VAL A 184 -22.31 34.84 30.92
C VAL A 184 -23.37 34.60 31.98
N VAL A 185 -23.09 34.95 33.23
CA VAL A 185 -24.11 34.99 34.28
C VAL A 185 -24.89 36.28 34.07
N ARG A 186 -26.15 36.18 33.62
CA ARG A 186 -27.08 37.31 33.70
C ARG A 186 -27.64 37.34 35.12
N VAL A 187 -27.24 38.33 35.90
CA VAL A 187 -27.90 38.67 37.17
C VAL A 187 -29.20 39.39 36.80
N ARG A 188 -30.32 38.93 37.35
CA ARG A 188 -31.59 39.68 37.38
C ARG A 188 -31.67 40.40 38.72
#